data_AF-X1R184-F1
#
_entry.id   AF-X1R184-F1
#
_cell.length_a   1.000
_cell.length_b   1.000
_cell.length_c   1.000
_cell.angle_alpha   90.00
_cell.angle_beta   90.00
_cell.angle_gamma   90.00
#
_symmetry.space_group_name_H-M   'P 1'
#
loop_
_entity.id
_entity.type
_entity.pdbx_description
1 polymer ?
#
loop_
_entity_poly.entity_id
_entity_poly.type
_entity_poly.pdbx_seq_one_letter_code
_entity_poly.pdbx_strand_id
1 'polypeptide(L)'
;LLEGFGLPLLEAAAAKRTIVCLDSGPMNEIVGPKEAYLFPYHTVKEERWNNGSIAQLHEYDPADLAFAMETAILEKKESMNKAEAAYTKSLDFDYLKVYTKLVNM
;
A
#
# COMPACT_ATOMS: atom_id res chain seq x y z
N LEU A 1 7.34 7.37 -6.57
CA LEU A 1 5.96 7.14 -6.12
C LEU A 1 5.63 8.11 -4.99
N LEU A 2 4.41 8.65 -4.96
CA LEU A 2 3.91 9.46 -3.85
C LEU A 2 2.47 9.03 -3.57
N GLU A 3 2.14 8.84 -2.30
CA GLU A 3 0.81 8.45 -1.84
C GLU A 3 0.60 9.00 -0.43
N GLY A 4 -0.62 9.44 -0.13
CA GLY A 4 -0.96 9.97 1.19
C GLY A 4 -1.56 8.92 2.12
N PHE A 5 -2.51 8.12 1.61
CA PHE A 5 -3.27 7.17 2.45
C PHE A 5 -3.17 5.74 1.94
N GLY A 6 -3.21 5.51 0.62
CA GLY A 6 -3.20 4.16 0.06
C GLY A 6 -4.58 3.55 -0.11
N LEU A 7 -5.60 4.37 -0.42
CA LEU A 7 -6.96 3.89 -0.70
C LEU A 7 -7.01 2.76 -1.76
N PRO A 8 -6.22 2.81 -2.86
CA PRO A 8 -6.21 1.71 -3.83
C PRO A 8 -5.77 0.36 -3.23
N LEU A 9 -4.91 0.35 -2.21
CA LEU A 9 -4.49 -0.88 -1.53
C LEU A 9 -5.64 -1.46 -0.71
N LEU A 10 -6.41 -0.61 -0.02
CA LEU A 10 -7.59 -1.04 0.73
C LEU A 10 -8.66 -1.61 -0.19
N GLU A 11 -8.90 -0.99 -1.34
CA GLU A 11 -9.84 -1.48 -2.35
C GLU A 11 -9.40 -2.84 -2.91
N ALA A 12 -8.11 -2.99 -3.23
CA ALA A 12 -7.54 -4.26 -3.67
C ALA A 12 -7.66 -5.36 -2.59
N ALA A 13 -7.36 -5.02 -1.34
CA ALA A 13 -7.47 -5.92 -0.19
C ALA A 13 -8.93 -6.37 0.01
N ALA A 14 -9.87 -5.44 0.03
CA ALA A 14 -11.31 -5.72 0.17
C ALA A 14 -11.84 -6.59 -1.00
N ALA A 15 -11.27 -6.43 -2.20
CA ALA A 15 -11.59 -7.21 -3.38
C ALA A 15 -10.83 -8.56 -3.47
N LYS A 16 -10.08 -8.95 -2.42
CA LYS A 16 -9.26 -10.17 -2.39
C LYS A 16 -8.29 -10.27 -3.57
N ARG A 17 -7.65 -9.15 -3.92
CA ARG A 17 -6.62 -9.10 -4.95
C ARG A 17 -5.24 -9.12 -4.33
N THR A 18 -4.32 -9.82 -4.98
CA THR A 18 -2.90 -9.81 -4.62
C THR A 18 -2.36 -8.38 -4.76
N ILE A 19 -1.66 -7.90 -3.73
CA ILE A 19 -1.10 -6.56 -3.70
C ILE A 19 0.41 -6.64 -3.92
N VAL A 20 0.89 -5.80 -4.84
CA VAL A 20 2.30 -5.46 -5.00
C VAL A 20 2.39 -3.96 -4.77
N CYS A 21 3.16 -3.51 -3.78
CA CYS A 21 3.28 -2.09 -3.46
C CYS A 21 4.68 -1.74 -2.96
N LEU A 22 4.97 -0.44 -2.99
CA LEU A 22 6.23 0.07 -2.47
C LEU A 22 6.28 -0.13 -0.95
N ASP A 23 7.42 -0.57 -0.44
CA ASP A 23 7.74 -0.63 0.99
C ASP A 23 7.95 0.79 1.53
N SER A 24 6.86 1.52 1.78
CA SER A 24 6.91 2.89 2.28
C SER A 24 5.96 3.08 3.46
N GLY A 25 6.26 4.06 4.32
CA GLY A 25 5.51 4.32 5.56
C GLY A 25 3.99 4.27 5.39
N PRO A 26 3.40 5.07 4.47
CA PRO A 26 1.95 5.08 4.26
C PRO A 26 1.37 3.73 3.83
N MET A 27 2.09 2.97 2.99
CA MET A 27 1.64 1.64 2.56
C MET A 27 1.70 0.63 3.71
N ASN A 28 2.74 0.75 4.54
CA ASN A 28 3.05 -0.16 5.63
C ASN A 28 2.05 -0.06 6.80
N GLU A 29 1.33 1.06 6.89
CA GLU A 29 0.17 1.20 7.78
C GLU A 29 -0.97 0.26 7.37
N ILE A 30 -1.12 -0.02 6.08
CA ILE A 30 -2.20 -0.85 5.53
C ILE A 30 -1.77 -2.31 5.38
N VAL A 31 -0.59 -2.59 4.85
CA VAL A 31 -0.12 -3.96 4.53
C VAL A 31 1.32 -4.17 4.96
N GLY A 32 1.69 -5.42 5.28
CA GLY A 32 3.09 -5.82 5.46
C GLY A 32 3.46 -6.99 4.55
N PRO A 33 4.65 -7.59 4.75
CA PRO A 33 5.11 -8.75 3.96
C PRO A 33 4.16 -9.97 3.99
N LYS A 34 3.29 -10.05 5.00
CA LYS A 34 2.27 -11.09 5.13
C LYS A 34 1.08 -10.84 4.19
N GLU A 35 0.73 -9.59 3.91
CA GLU A 35 -0.44 -9.21 3.12
C GLU A 35 -0.10 -8.80 1.68
N ALA A 36 1.15 -8.43 1.40
CA ALA A 36 1.57 -7.91 0.10
C ALA A 36 2.99 -8.35 -0.28
N TYR A 37 3.31 -8.22 -1.57
CA TYR A 37 4.69 -8.22 -2.06
C TYR A 37 5.21 -6.79 -2.03
N LEU A 38 6.22 -6.54 -1.21
CA LEU A 38 6.80 -5.21 -1.04
C LEU A 38 8.10 -5.09 -1.85
N PHE A 39 8.30 -3.96 -2.51
CA PHE A 39 9.57 -3.62 -3.17
C PHE A 39 10.14 -2.30 -2.60
N PRO A 40 11.46 -2.18 -2.45
CA PRO A 40 12.08 -1.04 -1.76
C PRO A 40 12.07 0.24 -2.59
N TYR A 41 12.22 1.38 -1.91
CA TYR A 41 12.72 2.62 -2.50
C TYR A 41 14.14 2.89 -1.98
N HIS A 42 14.90 3.69 -2.72
CA HIS A 42 16.30 3.99 -2.43
C HIS A 42 16.51 5.43 -1.96
N THR A 43 15.69 6.35 -2.46
CA THR A 43 15.79 7.78 -2.15
C THR A 43 14.41 8.40 -1.98
N VAL A 44 14.29 9.38 -1.07
CA VAL A 44 13.13 10.27 -1.02
C VAL A 44 13.57 11.64 -1.51
N LYS A 45 12.99 12.09 -2.62
CA LYS A 45 13.20 13.42 -3.19
C LYS A 45 12.05 14.32 -2.78
N GLU A 46 12.37 15.52 -2.30
CA GLU A 46 11.37 16.55 -2.03
C GLU A 46 11.24 17.51 -3.22
N GLU A 47 10.02 17.79 -3.62
CA GLU A 47 9.71 18.80 -4.64
C GLU A 47 8.69 19.81 -4.11
N ARG A 48 8.95 21.10 -4.33
CA ARG A 48 7.98 22.16 -4.06
C ARG A 48 7.19 22.40 -5.33
N TRP A 49 5.88 22.19 -5.26
CA TRP A 49 5.00 22.40 -6.40
C TRP A 49 4.31 23.76 -6.30
N ASN A 50 3.93 24.33 -7.45
CA ASN A 50 3.33 25.68 -7.57
C ASN A 50 1.87 25.77 -7.06
N ASN A 51 1.49 24.87 -6.16
CA ASN A 51 0.21 24.83 -5.45
C ASN A 51 0.40 24.90 -3.92
N GLY A 52 1.63 25.12 -3.45
CA GLY A 52 1.96 25.16 -2.03
C GLY A 52 2.26 23.79 -1.41
N SER A 53 2.12 22.70 -2.16
CA SER A 53 2.44 21.36 -1.69
C SER A 53 3.95 21.09 -1.70
N ILE A 54 4.41 20.33 -0.71
CA ILE A 54 5.73 19.69 -0.70
C ILE A 54 5.49 18.21 -0.99
N ALA A 55 5.94 17.74 -2.14
CA ALA A 55 5.81 16.36 -2.58
C ALA A 55 7.04 15.55 -2.15
N GLN A 56 6.82 14.44 -1.45
CA GLN A 56 7.84 13.45 -1.10
C GLN A 56 7.80 12.27 -2.07
N LEU A 57 8.66 12.32 -3.08
CA LEU A 57 8.76 11.32 -4.14
C LEU A 57 9.72 10.21 -3.72
N HIS A 58 9.20 9.01 -3.56
CA HIS A 58 10.01 7.81 -3.29
C HIS A 58 10.52 7.25 -4.61
N GLU A 59 11.83 7.33 -4.85
CA GLU A 59 12.50 6.79 -6.03
C GLU A 59 12.86 5.32 -5.79
N TYR A 60 12.46 4.46 -6.71
CA TYR A 60 12.67 3.01 -6.65
C TYR A 60 13.25 2.52 -7.98
N ASP A 61 13.91 1.36 -7.96
CA ASP A 61 14.37 0.72 -9.19
C ASP A 61 13.19 -0.03 -9.84
N PRO A 62 12.84 0.24 -11.11
CA PRO A 62 11.84 -0.53 -11.82
C PRO A 62 12.10 -2.04 -11.86
N ALA A 63 13.36 -2.48 -11.77
CA ALA A 63 13.71 -3.90 -11.69
C ALA A 63 13.19 -4.56 -10.40
N ASP A 64 13.21 -3.85 -9.27
CA ASP A 64 12.70 -4.34 -7.99
C ASP A 64 11.18 -4.54 -8.06
N LEU A 65 10.46 -3.58 -8.67
CA LEU A 65 9.03 -3.70 -8.93
C LEU A 65 8.72 -4.88 -9.85
N ALA A 66 9.46 -5.01 -10.97
CA ALA A 66 9.27 -6.08 -11.94
C ALA A 66 9.47 -7.46 -11.29
N PHE A 67 10.50 -7.60 -10.46
CA PHE A 67 10.76 -8.84 -9.70
C PHE A 67 9.62 -9.17 -8.74
N ALA A 68 9.10 -8.19 -8.00
CA ALA A 68 7.96 -8.39 -7.10
C ALA A 68 6.69 -8.80 -7.87
N MET A 69 6.43 -8.19 -9.03
CA MET A 69 5.31 -8.56 -9.90
C MET A 69 5.45 -9.97 -10.47
N GLU A 70 6.63 -10.34 -10.98
CA GLU A 70 6.90 -11.67 -11.51
C GLU A 70 6.71 -12.73 -10.42
N THR A 71 7.26 -12.49 -9.23
CA THR A 71 7.09 -13.36 -8.07
C THR A 71 5.60 -13.54 -7.73
N ALA A 72 4.83 -12.45 -7.71
CA ALA A 72 3.39 -12.51 -7.42
C ALA A 72 2.60 -13.32 -8.46
N ILE A 73 3.04 -13.34 -9.73
CA ILE A 73 2.41 -14.11 -10.81
C ILE A 73 2.77 -15.60 -10.72
N LEU A 74 4.04 -15.90 -10.43
CA LEU A 74 4.57 -17.27 -10.39
C LEU A 74 4.11 -18.01 -9.13
N GLU A 75 4.16 -17.37 -7.97
CA GLU A 75 3.86 -17.96 -6.66
C GLU A 75 2.35 -17.91 -6.34
N LYS A 76 1.53 -18.49 -7.21
CA LYS A 76 0.05 -18.39 -7.17
C LYS A 76 -0.56 -18.72 -5.81
N LYS A 77 -0.09 -19.79 -5.14
CA LYS A 77 -0.63 -20.21 -3.84
C LYS A 77 -0.34 -19.16 -2.77
N GLU A 78 0.90 -18.68 -2.72
CA GLU A 78 1.29 -17.64 -1.77
C GLU A 78 0.54 -16.34 -2.06
N SER A 79 0.40 -15.96 -3.32
CA SER A 79 -0.37 -14.78 -3.73
C SER A 79 -1.83 -14.84 -3.27
N MET A 80 -2.49 -16.00 -3.37
CA MET A 80 -3.83 -16.18 -2.84
C MET A 80 -3.87 -16.09 -1.30
N ASN A 81 -2.88 -16.65 -0.61
CA ASN A 81 -2.78 -16.53 0.86
C ASN A 81 -2.61 -15.07 1.29
N LYS A 82 -1.73 -14.32 0.62
CA LYS A 82 -1.51 -12.89 0.86
C LYS A 82 -2.78 -12.09 0.61
N ALA A 83 -3.51 -12.37 -0.47
CA ALA A 83 -4.78 -11.70 -0.78
C ALA A 83 -5.85 -11.95 0.30
N GLU A 84 -5.96 -13.16 0.85
CA GLU A 84 -6.86 -13.46 1.97
C GLU A 84 -6.43 -12.79 3.27
N ALA A 85 -5.12 -12.71 3.53
CA ALA A 85 -4.57 -11.98 4.67
C ALA A 85 -4.84 -10.47 4.56
N ALA A 86 -4.65 -9.90 3.37
CA ALA A 86 -4.96 -8.50 3.07
C ALA A 86 -6.45 -8.21 3.28
N TYR A 87 -7.34 -9.06 2.77
CA TYR A 87 -8.77 -8.94 3.00
C TYR A 87 -9.10 -8.91 4.49
N THR A 88 -8.56 -9.86 5.26
CA THR A 88 -8.79 -9.94 6.71
C THR A 88 -8.37 -8.65 7.42
N LYS A 89 -7.19 -8.12 7.07
CA LYS A 89 -6.67 -6.86 7.63
C LYS A 89 -7.50 -5.64 7.20
N SER A 90 -8.05 -5.63 5.99
CA SER A 90 -8.90 -4.52 5.52
C SER A 90 -10.18 -4.34 6.33
N LEU A 91 -10.68 -5.38 7.01
CA LEU A 91 -11.86 -5.29 7.87
C LEU A 91 -11.65 -4.41 9.10
N ASP A 92 -10.39 -4.12 9.46
CA ASP A 92 -10.08 -3.20 10.55
C ASP A 92 -10.38 -1.73 10.17
N PHE A 93 -10.31 -1.42 8.88
CA PHE A 93 -10.54 -0.09 8.31
C PHE A 93 -12.03 0.19 8.17
N ASP A 94 -12.59 0.80 9.20
CA ASP A 94 -14.00 1.18 9.27
C ASP A 94 -14.13 2.68 9.57
N TYR A 95 -14.72 3.41 8.63
CA TYR A 95 -14.92 4.85 8.74
C TYR A 95 -15.77 5.23 9.96
N LEU A 96 -16.72 4.38 10.39
CA LEU A 96 -17.54 4.66 11.55
C LEU A 96 -16.70 4.74 12.83
N LYS A 97 -15.63 3.94 12.96
CA LYS A 97 -14.71 4.01 14.11
C LYS A 97 -13.97 5.36 14.21
N VAL A 98 -13.78 6.03 13.08
CA VAL A 98 -13.13 7.35 12.98
C VAL A 98 -14.14 8.47 13.17
N TYR A 99 -15.15 8.54 12.31
CA TYR A 99 -16.07 9.68 12.27
C TYR A 99 -16.98 9.79 13.49
N THR A 100 -17.34 8.67 14.14
CA THR A 100 -18.16 8.72 15.36
C THR A 100 -17.48 9.53 16.48
N LYS A 101 -16.14 9.51 16.54
CA LYS A 101 -15.37 10.30 17.52
C LYS A 101 -15.34 11.80 17.21
N LEU A 102 -15.55 12.17 15.94
CA LEU A 102 -15.54 13.56 15.48
C LEU A 102 -16.91 14.22 15.59
N VAL A 103 -17.98 13.44 15.46
CA VAL A 103 -19.37 13.94 15.47
C VAL A 103 -19.95 13.98 16.89
N ASN A 104 -19.53 13.08 17.78
CA ASN A 104 -20.01 13.03 19.17
C ASN A 104 -19.11 13.81 20.15
N MET A 105 -18.38 14.83 19.68
CA MET A 105 -17.76 15.85 20.53
C MET A 105 -18.82 16.81 21.08
#